data_AF-A0A7Y2TBC2-F1
#
_entry.id   AF-A0A7Y2TBC2-F1
#
_cell.length_a   1.000
_cell.length_b   1.000
_cell.length_c   1.000
_cell.angle_alpha   90.00
_cell.angle_beta   90.00
_cell.angle_gamma   90.00
#
_symmetry.space_group_name_H-M   'P 1'
#
loop_
_entity.id
_entity.type
_entity.pdbx_description
1 polymer ?
#
loop_
_entity_poly.entity_id
_entity_poly.type
_entity_poly.pdbx_seq_one_letter_code
_entity_poly.pdbx_strand_id
1 'polypeptide(L)'
;MKTLFVSLAALLFSFFFACQEGNITDPVQDNGSNQTGKDYLTYINSEVIELEGSIHDPVHESDMKNTAEVSGEIIYEHKLYLSDPIPPAPQNYVVLNVSVNTDILVQCPNGDRYWTVNEYFEDAVDLPAVNETEVIFEKRFVVRNACCHPADLIFRFKVTEKSLELLSMWLEEGDSEFISPPRW
;
A
#
# COMPACT_ATOMS: atom_id res chain seq x y z
N MET A 1 -73.44 24.47 -6.67
CA MET A 1 -72.79 23.35 -7.38
C MET A 1 -71.26 23.43 -7.23
N LYS A 2 -70.71 23.20 -6.02
CA LYS A 2 -69.25 23.18 -5.77
C LYS A 2 -68.79 22.00 -4.90
N THR A 3 -69.72 21.21 -4.36
CA THR A 3 -69.42 20.11 -3.42
C THR A 3 -69.41 18.72 -4.06
N LEU A 4 -69.79 18.59 -5.34
CA LEU A 4 -69.76 17.29 -6.05
C LEU A 4 -68.39 16.97 -6.68
N PHE A 5 -67.54 17.97 -6.92
CA PHE A 5 -66.22 17.74 -7.54
C PHE A 5 -65.15 17.26 -6.55
N VAL A 6 -65.32 17.52 -5.25
CA VAL A 6 -64.31 17.18 -4.23
C VAL A 6 -64.40 15.70 -3.81
N SER A 7 -65.58 15.07 -3.90
CA SER A 7 -65.72 13.64 -3.56
C SER A 7 -65.20 12.70 -4.63
N LEU A 8 -65.11 13.13 -5.91
CA LEU A 8 -64.63 12.29 -7.00
C LEU A 8 -63.10 12.11 -6.98
N ALA A 9 -62.35 13.10 -6.50
CA ALA A 9 -60.89 13.03 -6.43
C ALA A 9 -60.38 12.11 -5.30
N ALA A 10 -61.12 11.98 -4.20
CA ALA A 10 -60.72 11.12 -3.08
C ALA A 10 -60.86 9.61 -3.39
N LEU A 11 -61.76 9.24 -4.31
CA LEU A 11 -62.03 7.85 -4.69
C LEU A 11 -61.01 7.29 -5.71
N LEU A 12 -60.28 8.17 -6.42
CA LEU A 12 -59.27 7.77 -7.41
C LEU A 12 -57.89 7.46 -6.80
N PHE A 13 -57.56 8.01 -5.62
CA PHE A 13 -56.29 7.69 -4.93
C PHE A 13 -56.33 6.38 -4.13
N SER A 14 -57.52 5.81 -3.88
CA SER A 14 -57.67 4.58 -3.10
C SER A 14 -57.37 3.30 -3.90
N PHE A 15 -57.23 3.37 -5.23
CA PHE A 15 -57.04 2.20 -6.10
C PHE A 15 -55.58 1.80 -6.33
N PHE A 16 -54.60 2.58 -5.88
CA PHE A 16 -53.17 2.22 -6.03
C PHE A 16 -52.60 1.40 -4.87
N PHE A 17 -53.37 1.16 -3.80
CA PHE A 17 -52.92 0.40 -2.62
C PHE A 17 -53.46 -1.04 -2.55
N ALA A 18 -54.16 -1.53 -3.58
CA ALA A 18 -54.84 -2.84 -3.53
C ALA A 18 -54.35 -3.86 -4.59
N CYS A 19 -53.04 -3.91 -4.86
CA CYS A 19 -52.41 -5.04 -5.55
C CYS A 19 -51.25 -5.57 -4.70
N GLN A 20 -51.59 -6.15 -3.55
CA GLN A 20 -50.71 -7.00 -2.78
C GLN A 20 -51.35 -8.39 -2.67
N GLU A 21 -51.24 -9.16 -3.75
CA GLU A 21 -51.37 -10.61 -3.79
C GLU A 21 -50.36 -11.02 -4.88
N GLY A 22 -49.27 -11.73 -4.66
CA GLY A 22 -49.04 -12.87 -3.79
C GLY A 22 -48.34 -13.88 -4.68
N ASN A 23 -47.01 -14.00 -4.59
CA ASN A 23 -46.35 -15.20 -5.11
C ASN A 23 -45.24 -15.61 -4.13
N ILE A 24 -45.65 -16.48 -3.21
CA ILE A 24 -44.75 -17.40 -2.53
C ILE A 24 -44.33 -18.42 -3.58
N THR A 25 -43.05 -18.42 -3.93
CA THR A 25 -42.35 -19.62 -4.38
C THR A 25 -41.20 -19.84 -3.42
N ASP A 26 -41.24 -21.01 -2.77
CA ASP A 26 -40.35 -21.51 -1.73
C ASP A 26 -38.84 -21.45 -2.09
N PRO A 27 -37.95 -21.46 -1.09
CA PRO A 27 -36.52 -21.30 -1.27
C PRO A 27 -35.90 -22.63 -1.70
N VAL A 28 -35.24 -22.62 -2.86
CA VAL A 28 -34.33 -23.71 -3.24
C VAL A 28 -32.90 -23.25 -2.97
N GLN A 29 -32.37 -23.82 -1.89
CA GLN A 29 -30.96 -24.14 -1.61
C GLN A 29 -29.92 -23.59 -2.60
N ASP A 30 -29.20 -22.59 -2.10
CA ASP A 30 -27.77 -22.70 -1.81
C ASP A 30 -26.93 -23.44 -2.86
N ASN A 31 -26.40 -22.67 -3.79
CA ASN A 31 -25.15 -23.00 -4.47
C ASN A 31 -24.33 -21.72 -4.65
N GLY A 32 -23.60 -21.40 -3.58
CA GLY A 32 -22.29 -20.76 -3.69
C GLY A 32 -22.33 -19.29 -4.06
N SER A 33 -22.98 -18.46 -3.25
CA SER A 33 -22.52 -17.07 -3.11
C SER A 33 -21.15 -17.10 -2.42
N ASN A 34 -20.09 -17.31 -3.18
CA ASN A 34 -18.79 -16.76 -2.82
C ASN A 34 -18.86 -15.24 -3.00
N GLN A 35 -19.69 -14.56 -2.22
CA GLN A 35 -19.44 -13.17 -1.86
C GLN A 35 -18.46 -13.19 -0.68
N THR A 36 -17.24 -13.59 -0.98
CA THR A 36 -16.09 -13.29 -0.15
C THR A 36 -15.92 -11.77 -0.13
N GLY A 37 -16.00 -11.16 1.06
CA GLY A 37 -15.57 -9.79 1.42
C GLY A 37 -15.71 -8.72 0.33
N LYS A 38 -16.73 -7.86 0.43
CA LYS A 38 -16.80 -6.65 -0.40
C LYS A 38 -15.81 -5.62 0.16
N ASP A 39 -14.59 -5.62 -0.37
CA ASP A 39 -13.63 -4.55 -0.14
C ASP A 39 -13.98 -3.38 -1.08
N TYR A 40 -14.13 -2.18 -0.50
CA TYR A 40 -14.42 -0.96 -1.27
C TYR A 40 -13.14 -0.14 -1.41
N LEU A 41 -12.64 0.00 -2.65
CA LEU A 41 -11.55 0.91 -2.97
C LEU A 41 -12.02 2.35 -2.81
N THR A 42 -11.34 3.11 -1.95
CA THR A 42 -11.80 4.45 -1.55
C THR A 42 -10.85 5.56 -1.99
N TYR A 43 -9.56 5.27 -2.10
CA TYR A 43 -8.55 6.28 -2.38
C TYR A 43 -7.44 5.70 -3.25
N ILE A 44 -6.98 6.46 -4.26
CA ILE A 44 -5.79 6.17 -5.05
C ILE A 44 -4.95 7.44 -5.11
N ASN A 45 -3.68 7.33 -4.74
CA ASN A 45 -2.71 8.40 -4.92
C ASN A 45 -1.48 7.86 -5.62
N SER A 46 -0.86 8.67 -6.48
CA SER A 46 0.45 8.36 -7.05
C SER A 46 1.37 9.54 -6.84
N GLU A 47 2.48 9.29 -6.18
CA GLU A 47 3.42 10.32 -5.76
C GLU A 47 4.87 9.86 -5.94
N VAL A 48 5.79 10.82 -5.84
CA VAL A 48 7.23 10.64 -5.94
C VAL A 48 7.88 11.18 -4.68
N ILE A 49 8.79 10.39 -4.09
CA ILE A 49 9.66 10.80 -2.99
C ILE A 49 11.07 10.91 -3.57
N GLU A 50 11.56 12.13 -3.69
CA GLU A 50 12.94 12.41 -4.12
C GLU A 50 13.92 11.99 -3.02
N LEU A 51 14.98 11.29 -3.41
CA LEU A 51 16.05 10.86 -2.53
C LEU A 51 17.29 11.69 -2.84
N GLU A 52 17.76 12.44 -1.86
CA GLU A 52 19.03 13.15 -1.93
C GLU A 52 19.62 13.21 -0.53
N GLY A 53 20.89 12.84 -0.39
CA GLY A 53 21.55 12.99 0.89
C GLY A 53 22.84 12.21 1.03
N SER A 54 23.29 12.13 2.28
CA SER A 54 24.51 11.44 2.66
C SER A 54 24.19 10.48 3.80
N ILE A 55 24.62 9.24 3.66
CA ILE A 55 24.45 8.18 4.66
C ILE A 55 25.78 7.54 5.00
N HIS A 56 25.81 6.78 6.10
CA HIS A 56 26.99 6.05 6.52
C HIS A 56 27.26 4.87 5.58
N ASP A 57 28.52 4.69 5.16
CA ASP A 57 28.98 3.51 4.43
C ASP A 57 29.55 2.47 5.42
N PRO A 58 28.85 1.34 5.65
CA PRO A 58 29.27 0.29 6.57
C PRO A 58 30.33 -0.65 5.98
N VAL A 59 30.60 -0.61 4.67
CA VAL A 59 31.51 -1.55 3.99
C VAL A 59 32.96 -1.06 4.05
N HIS A 60 33.17 0.27 4.03
CA HIS A 60 34.51 0.87 3.96
C HIS A 60 34.96 1.55 5.27
N GLU A 61 34.60 1.01 6.43
CA GLU A 61 34.84 1.65 7.73
C GLU A 61 36.30 2.09 7.99
N SER A 62 37.27 1.43 7.32
CA SER A 62 38.71 1.67 7.49
C SER A 62 39.33 2.63 6.46
N ASP A 63 38.62 2.97 5.38
CA ASP A 63 39.18 3.65 4.21
C ASP A 63 38.64 5.09 4.05
N MET A 64 39.14 6.00 4.88
CA MET A 64 39.14 7.48 4.77
C MET A 64 37.81 8.25 4.53
N LYS A 65 36.69 7.64 4.11
CA LYS A 65 35.36 8.25 4.10
C LYS A 65 34.28 7.19 4.30
N ASN A 66 33.69 7.18 5.50
CA ASN A 66 32.61 6.25 5.85
C ASN A 66 31.26 6.84 5.45
N THR A 67 31.19 7.37 4.24
CA THR A 67 30.08 8.18 3.75
C THR A 67 29.76 7.81 2.32
N ALA A 68 28.48 7.54 2.07
CA ALA A 68 27.89 7.31 0.77
C ALA A 68 26.94 8.45 0.41
N GLU A 69 27.01 8.96 -0.81
CA GLU A 69 26.05 9.94 -1.32
C GLU A 69 24.92 9.21 -2.04
N VAL A 70 23.67 9.57 -1.76
CA VAL A 70 22.48 8.92 -2.31
C VAL A 70 21.73 9.92 -3.18
N SER A 71 21.31 9.48 -4.35
CA SER A 71 20.44 10.22 -5.25
C SER A 71 19.46 9.31 -5.97
N GLY A 72 18.21 9.72 -6.14
CA GLY A 72 17.21 8.95 -6.89
C GLY A 72 15.79 9.29 -6.49
N GLU A 73 14.88 8.34 -6.69
CA GLU A 73 13.46 8.53 -6.42
C GLU A 73 12.78 7.23 -5.98
N ILE A 74 11.70 7.39 -5.21
CA ILE A 74 10.73 6.34 -4.91
C ILE A 74 9.40 6.78 -5.53
N ILE A 75 8.90 6.01 -6.49
CA ILE A 75 7.59 6.22 -7.09
C ILE A 75 6.63 5.25 -6.44
N TYR A 76 5.48 5.71 -5.97
CA TYR A 76 4.49 4.82 -5.36
C TYR A 76 3.06 5.09 -5.81
N GLU A 77 2.24 4.04 -5.74
CA GLU A 77 0.79 4.09 -5.81
C GLU A 77 0.22 3.58 -4.49
N HIS A 78 -0.72 4.33 -3.91
CA HIS A 78 -1.33 4.07 -2.61
C HIS A 78 -2.82 3.85 -2.77
N LYS A 79 -3.32 2.67 -2.36
CA LYS A 79 -4.73 2.26 -2.51
C LYS A 79 -5.34 1.87 -1.18
N LEU A 80 -6.33 2.63 -0.70
CA LEU A 80 -7.07 2.32 0.54
C LEU A 80 -8.29 1.44 0.24
N TYR A 81 -8.36 0.31 0.94
CA TYR A 81 -9.51 -0.59 0.94
C TYR A 81 -10.20 -0.57 2.30
N LEU A 82 -11.52 -0.37 2.26
CA LEU A 82 -12.39 -0.47 3.43
C LEU A 82 -13.09 -1.83 3.38
N SER A 83 -12.91 -2.64 4.41
CA SER A 83 -13.59 -3.92 4.59
C SER A 83 -14.83 -3.75 5.47
N ASP A 84 -15.91 -4.48 5.17
CA ASP A 84 -17.12 -4.48 5.99
C ASP A 84 -16.81 -5.07 7.37
N PRO A 85 -16.93 -4.30 8.48
CA PRO A 85 -16.42 -4.70 9.78
C PRO A 85 -17.30 -5.81 10.37
N ILE A 86 -16.86 -7.06 10.22
CA ILE A 86 -17.22 -8.14 11.15
C ILE A 86 -15.99 -8.38 12.04
N PRO A 87 -15.96 -7.85 13.28
CA PRO A 87 -14.87 -8.10 14.22
C PRO A 87 -14.60 -9.60 14.36
N PRO A 88 -13.32 -10.04 14.44
CA PRO A 88 -12.14 -9.29 14.89
C PRO A 88 -11.17 -8.83 13.78
N ALA A 89 -11.54 -8.88 12.50
CA ALA A 89 -10.64 -8.56 11.39
C ALA A 89 -10.29 -7.05 11.30
N PRO A 90 -9.09 -6.69 10.78
CA PRO A 90 -8.73 -5.30 10.51
C PRO A 90 -9.79 -4.67 9.59
N GLN A 91 -10.16 -3.43 9.90
CA GLN A 91 -11.27 -2.77 9.22
C GLN A 91 -10.82 -2.15 7.89
N ASN A 92 -9.55 -1.74 7.80
CA ASN A 92 -8.97 -1.07 6.64
C ASN A 92 -7.57 -1.62 6.36
N TYR A 93 -7.19 -1.68 5.09
CA TYR A 93 -5.81 -1.94 4.68
C TYR A 93 -5.43 -1.07 3.48
N VAL A 94 -4.13 -0.83 3.34
CA VAL A 94 -3.55 -0.09 2.21
C VAL A 94 -2.72 -1.04 1.37
N VAL A 95 -2.96 -1.04 0.06
CA VAL A 95 -2.05 -1.67 -0.91
C VAL A 95 -1.10 -0.61 -1.44
N LEU A 96 0.19 -0.89 -1.35
CA LEU A 96 1.28 -0.05 -1.82
C LEU A 96 1.97 -0.74 -3.00
N ASN A 97 1.99 -0.09 -4.16
CA ASN A 97 2.87 -0.47 -5.27
C ASN A 97 4.02 0.51 -5.30
N VAL A 98 5.24 0.06 -5.05
CA VAL A 98 6.40 0.94 -4.86
C VAL A 98 7.52 0.52 -5.81
N SER A 99 8.06 1.50 -6.54
CA SER A 99 9.24 1.37 -7.37
C SER A 99 10.35 2.25 -6.79
N VAL A 100 11.49 1.65 -6.51
CA VAL A 100 12.69 2.32 -6.00
C VAL A 100 13.72 2.37 -7.11
N ASN A 101 14.24 3.56 -7.41
CA ASN A 101 15.36 3.75 -8.31
C ASN A 101 16.37 4.68 -7.66
N THR A 102 17.54 4.16 -7.28
CA THR A 102 18.50 4.89 -6.45
C THR A 102 19.92 4.56 -6.87
N ASP A 103 20.73 5.61 -6.99
CA ASP A 103 22.16 5.56 -7.15
C ASP A 103 22.84 5.95 -5.83
N ILE A 104 23.88 5.23 -5.48
CA ILE A 104 24.67 5.40 -4.25
C ILE A 104 26.13 5.55 -4.66
N LEU A 105 26.68 6.75 -4.54
CA LEU A 105 28.09 7.03 -4.81
C LEU A 105 28.91 6.76 -3.56
N VAL A 106 29.83 5.79 -3.66
CA VAL A 106 30.78 5.43 -2.60
C VAL A 106 32.21 5.62 -3.06
N GLN A 107 33.12 5.85 -2.12
CA GLN A 107 34.55 5.94 -2.39
C GLN A 107 35.23 4.59 -2.10
N CYS A 108 35.39 3.73 -3.12
CA CYS A 108 36.13 2.47 -2.97
C CYS A 108 37.65 2.71 -3.07
N PRO A 109 38.52 1.76 -2.62
CA PRO A 109 39.97 1.89 -2.72
C PRO A 109 40.52 2.10 -4.14
N ASN A 110 39.77 1.63 -5.16
CA ASN A 110 40.13 1.75 -6.57
C ASN A 110 39.44 2.94 -7.26
N GLY A 111 38.92 3.90 -6.49
CA GLY A 111 38.18 5.06 -6.98
C GLY A 111 36.68 4.95 -6.73
N ASP A 112 35.97 6.02 -7.05
CA ASP A 112 34.54 6.17 -6.80
C ASP A 112 33.72 5.17 -7.61
N ARG A 113 32.67 4.63 -7.00
CA ARG A 113 31.75 3.70 -7.66
C ARG A 113 30.30 4.03 -7.34
N TYR A 114 29.45 3.76 -8.32
CA TYR A 114 28.01 3.79 -8.16
C TYR A 114 27.52 2.39 -7.81
N TRP A 115 26.88 2.28 -6.66
CA TRP A 115 25.99 1.18 -6.35
C TRP A 115 24.56 1.57 -6.68
N THR A 116 23.71 0.59 -6.95
CA THR A 116 22.37 0.86 -7.47
C THR A 116 21.32 -0.02 -6.81
N VAL A 117 20.17 0.56 -6.49
CA VAL A 117 18.94 -0.17 -6.14
C VAL A 117 17.89 0.16 -7.19
N ASN A 118 17.41 -0.87 -7.89
CA ASN A 118 16.34 -0.75 -8.86
C ASN A 118 15.39 -1.94 -8.67
N GLU A 119 14.38 -1.75 -7.82
CA GLU A 119 13.48 -2.80 -7.39
C GLU A 119 12.03 -2.30 -7.31
N TYR A 120 11.10 -3.24 -7.47
CA TYR A 120 9.68 -3.01 -7.34
C TYR A 120 9.12 -3.98 -6.29
N PHE A 121 8.18 -3.51 -5.48
CA PHE A 121 7.42 -4.38 -4.60
C PHE A 121 5.96 -3.93 -4.48
N GLU A 122 5.10 -4.90 -4.19
CA GLU A 122 3.72 -4.70 -3.80
C GLU A 122 3.56 -5.23 -2.37
N ASP A 123 2.92 -4.45 -1.49
CA ASP A 123 2.68 -4.83 -0.10
C ASP A 123 1.29 -4.40 0.36
N ALA A 124 0.71 -5.15 1.28
CA ALA A 124 -0.57 -4.84 1.90
C ALA A 124 -0.36 -4.59 3.40
N VAL A 125 -0.70 -3.38 3.84
CA VAL A 125 -0.48 -2.90 5.20
C VAL A 125 -1.83 -2.73 5.89
N ASP A 126 -2.11 -3.58 6.87
CA ASP A 126 -3.31 -3.48 7.70
C ASP A 126 -3.23 -2.24 8.60
N LEU A 127 -4.25 -1.39 8.55
CA LEU A 127 -4.34 -0.21 9.40
C LEU A 127 -5.14 -0.55 10.67
N PRO A 128 -4.58 -0.33 11.88
CA PRO A 128 -5.27 -0.64 13.13
C PRO A 128 -6.53 0.22 13.29
N ALA A 129 -7.64 -0.40 13.68
CA ALA A 129 -8.95 0.26 13.77
C ALA A 129 -9.11 1.20 14.98
N VAL A 130 -8.18 1.19 15.94
CA VAL A 130 -8.34 1.84 17.24
C VAL A 130 -7.13 2.71 17.56
N ASN A 131 -7.31 4.03 17.46
CA ASN A 131 -6.40 5.10 17.93
C ASN A 131 -5.03 5.23 17.23
N GLU A 132 -4.62 4.28 16.41
CA GLU A 132 -3.39 4.35 15.61
C GLU A 132 -3.78 4.46 14.14
N THR A 133 -3.38 5.56 13.49
CA THR A 133 -3.68 5.82 12.07
C THR A 133 -2.44 5.71 11.19
N GLU A 134 -1.37 5.21 11.78
CA GLU A 134 -0.07 5.08 11.15
C GLU A 134 0.55 3.72 11.46
N VAL A 135 1.18 3.12 10.46
CA VAL A 135 1.95 1.89 10.58
C VAL A 135 3.36 2.17 10.10
N ILE A 136 4.35 1.78 10.90
CA ILE A 136 5.75 1.90 10.54
C ILE A 136 6.24 0.53 10.13
N PHE A 137 6.85 0.44 8.94
CA PHE A 137 7.47 -0.80 8.48
C PHE A 137 8.81 -0.52 7.79
N GLU A 138 9.65 -1.54 7.73
CA GLU A 138 10.97 -1.48 7.11
C GLU A 138 11.03 -2.39 5.89
N LYS A 139 11.65 -1.90 4.83
CA LYS A 139 11.91 -2.67 3.61
C LYS A 139 13.39 -2.66 3.30
N ARG A 140 13.92 -3.85 3.04
CA ARG A 140 15.33 -4.09 2.72
C ARG A 140 15.46 -4.34 1.22
N PHE A 141 16.44 -3.69 0.60
CA PHE A 141 16.76 -3.83 -0.82
C PHE A 141 18.22 -4.21 -0.99
N VAL A 142 18.48 -5.20 -1.84
CA VAL A 142 19.85 -5.65 -2.11
C VAL A 142 20.53 -4.61 -3.00
N VAL A 143 21.67 -4.10 -2.54
CA VAL A 143 22.46 -3.15 -3.31
C VAL A 143 23.23 -3.89 -4.42
N ARG A 144 23.04 -3.47 -5.66
CA ARG A 144 23.77 -4.03 -6.81
C ARG A 144 25.06 -3.28 -7.06
N ASN A 145 26.03 -3.99 -7.64
CA ASN A 145 27.36 -3.48 -7.95
C ASN A 145 28.16 -3.01 -6.71
N ALA A 146 27.78 -3.49 -5.52
CA ALA A 146 28.52 -3.28 -4.29
C ALA A 146 29.99 -3.73 -4.49
N CYS A 147 30.93 -2.89 -4.08
CA CYS A 147 32.34 -3.23 -4.11
C CYS A 147 32.74 -3.86 -2.77
N CYS A 148 33.68 -4.81 -2.79
CA CYS A 148 34.27 -5.46 -1.60
C CYS A 148 33.35 -6.40 -0.83
N HIS A 149 32.19 -5.94 -0.34
CA HIS A 149 31.23 -6.71 0.45
C HIS A 149 29.78 -6.46 -0.03
N PRO A 150 28.86 -7.42 0.16
CA PRO A 150 27.44 -7.16 -0.04
C PRO A 150 26.95 -6.04 0.89
N ALA A 151 25.98 -5.26 0.42
CA ALA A 151 25.32 -4.23 1.20
C ALA A 151 23.82 -4.26 0.93
N ASP A 152 23.04 -3.87 1.92
CA ASP A 152 21.61 -3.69 1.80
C ASP A 152 21.26 -2.22 2.08
N LEU A 153 20.30 -1.68 1.33
CA LEU A 153 19.69 -0.38 1.59
C LEU A 153 18.36 -0.61 2.31
N ILE A 154 18.21 -0.03 3.50
CA ILE A 154 17.00 -0.16 4.31
C ILE A 154 16.25 1.16 4.28
N PHE A 155 14.96 1.06 3.98
CA PHE A 155 14.01 2.17 4.11
C PHE A 155 13.04 1.89 5.24
N ARG A 156 12.84 2.91 6.07
CA ARG A 156 11.80 2.92 7.09
C ARG A 156 10.69 3.85 6.67
N PHE A 157 9.51 3.29 6.43
CA PHE A 157 8.34 4.01 5.97
C PHE A 157 7.32 4.18 7.08
N LYS A 158 6.52 5.24 6.97
CA LYS A 158 5.29 5.45 7.70
C LYS A 158 4.13 5.45 6.70
N VAL A 159 3.17 4.57 6.92
CA VAL A 159 1.97 4.42 6.09
C VAL A 159 0.79 4.96 6.87
N THR A 160 -0.01 5.79 6.22
CA THR A 160 -1.31 6.23 6.73
C THR A 160 -2.41 5.85 5.75
N GLU A 161 -3.66 6.16 6.07
CA GLU A 161 -4.79 6.04 5.13
C GLU A 161 -4.61 6.85 3.83
N LYS A 162 -3.69 7.83 3.79
CA LYS A 162 -3.59 8.81 2.70
C LYS A 162 -2.22 8.94 2.07
N SER A 163 -1.16 8.52 2.75
CA SER A 163 0.22 8.79 2.34
C SER A 163 1.16 7.65 2.69
N LEU A 164 2.25 7.58 1.95
CA LEU A 164 3.47 6.89 2.30
C LEU A 164 4.56 7.95 2.54
N GLU A 165 5.20 7.92 3.70
CA GLU A 165 6.28 8.85 4.05
C GLU A 165 7.56 8.06 4.35
N LEU A 166 8.67 8.49 3.76
CA LEU A 166 10.00 7.98 4.11
C LEU A 166 10.47 8.67 5.40
N LEU A 167 10.66 7.89 6.48
CA LEU A 167 11.15 8.41 7.76
C LEU A 167 12.68 8.44 7.82
N SER A 168 13.32 7.38 7.35
CA SER A 168 14.78 7.26 7.35
C SER A 168 15.26 6.23 6.33
N MET A 169 16.52 6.39 5.91
CA MET A 169 17.24 5.42 5.08
C MET A 169 18.65 5.20 5.63
N TRP A 170 19.18 3.99 5.51
CA TRP A 170 20.55 3.67 5.88
C TRP A 170 21.05 2.42 5.14
N LEU A 171 22.38 2.23 5.12
CA LEU A 171 23.02 1.04 4.62
C LEU A 171 23.37 0.09 5.77
N GLU A 172 23.31 -1.20 5.50
CA GLU A 172 23.86 -2.27 6.36
C GLU A 172 24.77 -3.18 5.53
N GLU A 173 25.73 -3.82 6.19
CA GLU A 173 26.48 -4.91 5.57
C GLU A 173 25.51 -6.07 5.28
N GLY A 174 25.49 -6.54 4.03
CA GLY A 174 24.53 -7.52 3.57
C GLY A 174 24.95 -8.94 3.95
N ASP A 175 23.99 -9.76 4.36
CA ASP A 175 24.22 -11.18 4.63
C ASP A 175 24.32 -11.95 3.30
N SER A 176 25.50 -12.51 3.01
CA SER A 176 25.77 -13.28 1.78
C SER A 176 24.87 -14.51 1.55
N GLU A 177 23.99 -14.87 2.50
CA GLU A 177 23.09 -16.04 2.44
C GLU A 177 21.82 -15.81 1.60
N PHE A 178 21.48 -14.56 1.23
CA PHE A 178 20.27 -14.24 0.47
C PHE A 178 20.42 -14.25 -1.06
N ILE A 179 21.58 -14.66 -1.59
CA ILE A 179 21.77 -14.89 -3.04
C ILE A 179 21.21 -16.28 -3.41
N SER A 180 19.92 -16.49 -3.23
CA SER A 180 19.18 -17.54 -3.94
C SER A 180 18.48 -16.90 -5.13
N PRO A 181 18.70 -17.36 -6.37
CA PRO A 181 17.95 -16.81 -7.51
C PRO A 181 16.45 -17.05 -7.30
N PRO A 182 15.57 -16.12 -7.73
CA PRO A 182 14.14 -16.36 -7.70
C PRO A 182 13.87 -17.62 -8.52
N ARG A 183 13.31 -18.65 -7.87
CA ARG A 183 12.73 -19.77 -8.59
C ARG A 183 11.41 -19.26 -9.16
N TRP A 184 11.42 -19.01 -10.47
CA TRP A 184 10.23 -18.84 -11.30
C TRP A 184 9.49 -20.17 -11.43
#